data_AF-A0A931P275-F1
#
_entry.id   AF-A0A931P275-F1
#
_cell.length_a   1.000
_cell.length_b   1.000
_cell.length_c   1.000
_cell.angle_alpha   90.00
_cell.angle_beta   90.00
_cell.angle_gamma   90.00
#
_symmetry.space_group_name_H-M   'P 1'
#
loop_
_entity.id
_entity.type
_entity.pdbx_description
1 polymer ?
#
loop_
_entity_poly.entity_id
_entity_poly.type
_entity_poly.pdbx_seq_one_letter_code
_entity_poly.pdbx_strand_id
1 'polypeptide(L)'
;MAGTTSPVPAILIARKRRKIIEAFRAAGADRKEKAVTLDSIGLPKSNLVRLMTLKGALVEVAPGQYYLDEAREAELSRFRHTIMIALAILPLAIYAITRLL
;
A
#
# COMPACT_ATOMS: atom_id res chain seq x y z
N MET A 1 7.13 15.75 -22.63
CA MET A 1 6.90 16.12 -21.23
C MET A 1 7.40 14.98 -20.35
N ALA A 2 8.65 15.06 -19.88
CA ALA A 2 9.22 14.05 -18.98
C ALA A 2 8.65 14.29 -17.58
N GLY A 3 7.72 13.42 -17.15
CA GLY A 3 7.21 13.43 -15.79
C GLY A 3 8.36 13.10 -14.84
N THR A 4 8.74 14.07 -14.01
CA THR A 4 9.69 13.88 -12.93
C THR A 4 9.10 12.89 -11.92
N THR A 5 9.44 11.61 -12.06
CA THR A 5 9.27 10.60 -11.01
C THR A 5 10.28 10.89 -9.89
N SER A 6 10.10 12.01 -9.20
CA SER A 6 10.90 12.31 -8.02
C SER A 6 10.60 11.22 -6.96
N PRO A 7 11.62 10.65 -6.32
CA PRO A 7 11.43 9.61 -5.30
C PRO A 7 10.68 10.11 -4.06
N VAL A 8 10.63 11.44 -3.85
CA VAL A 8 10.02 12.08 -2.67
C VAL A 8 8.50 11.79 -2.57
N PRO A 9 7.67 12.00 -3.62
CA PRO A 9 6.27 11.58 -3.63
C PRO A 9 6.04 10.10 -3.27
N ALA A 10 6.86 9.19 -3.80
CA ALA A 10 6.70 7.75 -3.57
C ALA A 10 6.96 7.38 -2.10
N ILE A 11 8.02 7.95 -1.50
CA ILE A 11 8.36 7.74 -0.09
C ILE A 11 7.26 8.27 0.83
N LEU A 12 6.71 9.45 0.54
CA LEU A 12 5.62 10.05 1.32
C LEU A 12 4.35 9.18 1.27
N ILE A 13 3.99 8.66 0.09
CA ILE A 13 2.85 7.76 -0.07
C ILE A 13 3.07 6.46 0.70
N ALA A 14 4.27 5.87 0.63
CA ALA A 14 4.63 4.66 1.36
C ALA A 14 4.51 4.87 2.89
N ARG A 15 5.03 5.99 3.41
CA ARG A 15 4.93 6.34 4.82
C ARG A 15 3.47 6.54 5.26
N LYS A 16 2.66 7.22 4.45
CA LYS A 16 1.24 7.44 4.75
C LYS A 16 0.47 6.13 4.76
N ARG A 17 0.74 5.23 3.81
CA ARG A 17 0.13 3.88 3.78
C ARG A 17 0.47 3.08 5.02
N ARG A 18 1.74 3.08 5.43
CA ARG A 18 2.20 2.39 6.63
C ARG A 18 1.48 2.90 7.88
N LYS A 19 1.35 4.22 8.03
CA LYS A 19 0.58 4.81 9.14
C LYS A 19 -0.88 4.36 9.18
N ILE A 20 -1.53 4.26 8.02
CA ILE A 20 -2.91 3.76 7.92
C ILE A 20 -2.99 2.32 8.43
N ILE A 21 -2.13 1.43 7.91
CA ILE A 21 -2.08 0.01 8.32
C ILE A 21 -1.82 -0.12 9.82
N GLU A 22 -0.84 0.63 10.34
CA GLU A 22 -0.50 0.63 11.77
C GLU A 22 -1.67 1.10 12.64
N ALA A 23 -2.44 2.10 12.20
CA ALA A 23 -3.62 2.57 12.94
C ALA A 23 -4.73 1.49 13.00
N PHE A 24 -5.01 0.80 11.89
CA PHE A 24 -5.97 -0.32 11.89
C PHE A 24 -5.50 -1.47 12.78
N ARG A 25 -4.21 -1.81 12.73
CA ARG A 25 -3.61 -2.84 13.60
C ARG A 25 -3.65 -2.46 15.08
N ALA A 26 -3.33 -1.22 15.41
CA ALA A 26 -3.36 -0.72 16.78
C ALA A 26 -4.77 -0.74 17.37
N ALA A 27 -5.78 -0.49 16.53
CA ALA A 27 -7.19 -0.65 16.89
C ALA A 27 -7.67 -2.11 16.90
N GLY A 28 -6.82 -3.06 16.50
CA GLY A 28 -7.16 -4.48 16.37
C GLY A 28 -8.17 -4.77 15.27
N ALA A 29 -8.38 -3.86 14.32
CA ALA A 29 -9.38 -3.95 13.27
C ALA A 29 -8.92 -4.86 12.12
N ASP A 30 -8.70 -6.14 12.42
CA ASP A 30 -8.17 -7.19 11.54
C ASP A 30 -9.25 -8.13 10.97
N ARG A 31 -10.50 -7.98 11.42
CA ARG A 31 -11.63 -8.82 11.04
C ARG A 31 -12.93 -8.04 11.06
N LYS A 32 -13.95 -8.56 10.37
CA LYS A 32 -15.26 -7.92 10.19
C LYS A 32 -15.90 -7.49 11.52
N GLU A 33 -15.80 -8.31 12.56
CA GLU A 33 -16.42 -8.05 13.87
C GLU A 33 -15.73 -6.92 14.65
N LYS A 34 -14.50 -6.57 14.24
CA LYS A 34 -13.71 -5.49 14.84
C LYS A 34 -13.56 -4.31 13.88
N ALA A 35 -14.44 -4.16 12.91
CA ALA A 35 -14.39 -3.02 12.01
C ALA A 35 -14.56 -1.70 12.79
N VAL A 36 -13.79 -0.69 12.38
CA VAL A 36 -13.72 0.61 13.05
C VAL A 36 -13.98 1.73 12.05
N THR A 37 -14.44 2.88 12.52
CA THR A 37 -14.57 4.07 11.68
C THR A 37 -13.22 4.76 11.55
N LEU A 38 -12.98 5.42 10.42
CA LEU A 38 -11.75 6.19 10.21
C LEU A 38 -11.56 7.27 11.29
N ASP A 39 -12.65 7.93 11.69
CA ASP A 39 -12.64 8.95 12.73
C ASP A 39 -12.23 8.38 14.09
N SER A 40 -12.67 7.16 14.44
CA SER A 40 -12.32 6.51 15.72
C SER A 40 -10.82 6.18 15.84
N ILE A 41 -10.13 6.01 14.71
CA ILE A 41 -8.68 5.76 14.65
C ILE A 41 -7.87 7.00 14.22
N GLY A 42 -8.50 8.18 14.22
CA GLY A 42 -7.86 9.46 13.90
C GLY A 42 -7.36 9.57 12.45
N LEU A 43 -7.95 8.82 11.52
CA LEU A 43 -7.60 8.86 10.11
C LEU A 43 -8.60 9.70 9.30
N PRO A 44 -8.12 10.62 8.45
CA PRO A 44 -9.01 11.34 7.55
C PRO A 44 -9.42 10.48 6.35
N LYS A 45 -10.62 10.71 5.83
CA LYS A 45 -11.01 10.24 4.50
C LYS A 45 -10.02 10.78 3.48
N SER A 46 -9.36 9.89 2.75
CA SER A 46 -8.35 10.27 1.77
C SER A 46 -8.36 9.35 0.56
N ASN A 47 -7.86 9.84 -0.58
CA ASN A 47 -7.74 9.04 -1.81
C ASN A 47 -6.93 7.76 -1.59
N LEU A 48 -5.99 7.75 -0.65
CA LEU A 48 -5.20 6.55 -0.33
C LEU A 48 -6.04 5.49 0.39
N VAL A 49 -6.90 5.90 1.33
CA VAL A 49 -7.85 5.00 2.00
C VAL A 49 -8.80 4.41 0.94
N ARG A 50 -9.39 5.26 0.10
CA ARG A 50 -10.26 4.82 -1.01
C ARG A 50 -9.55 3.83 -1.94
N LEU A 51 -8.29 4.11 -2.28
CA LEU A 51 -7.48 3.22 -3.12
C LEU A 51 -7.19 1.87 -2.44
N MET A 52 -6.93 1.86 -1.14
CA MET A 52 -6.75 0.63 -0.37
C MET A 52 -8.04 -0.18 -0.28
N THR A 53 -9.19 0.49 -0.17
CA THR A 53 -10.51 -0.15 -0.23
C THR A 53 -10.76 -0.78 -1.59
N LEU A 54 -10.49 -0.05 -2.68
CA LEU A 54 -10.63 -0.57 -4.05
C LEU A 54 -9.74 -1.78 -4.33
N LYS A 55 -8.57 -1.87 -3.68
CA LYS A 55 -7.65 -3.01 -3.80
C LYS A 55 -7.99 -4.17 -2.85
N GLY A 56 -9.01 -4.02 -2.00
CA GLY A 56 -9.43 -5.02 -1.03
C GLY A 56 -8.54 -5.15 0.20
N ALA A 57 -7.58 -4.23 0.41
CA ALA A 57 -6.78 -4.22 1.64
C ALA A 57 -7.60 -3.70 2.82
N LEU A 58 -8.48 -2.72 2.59
CA LEU A 58 -9.48 -2.29 3.55
C LEU A 58 -10.84 -2.74 3.06
N VAL A 59 -11.64 -3.33 3.94
CA VAL A 59 -12.97 -3.84 3.57
C VAL A 59 -14.03 -3.08 4.34
N GLU A 60 -14.94 -2.44 3.62
CA GLU A 60 -16.08 -1.74 4.22
C GLU A 60 -17.18 -2.73 4.55
N VAL A 61 -17.61 -2.76 5.81
CA VAL A 61 -18.65 -3.69 6.30
C VAL A 61 -19.98 -2.99 6.57
N ALA A 62 -19.92 -1.68 6.81
CA ALA A 62 -21.03 -0.77 6.98
C ALA A 62 -20.54 0.65 6.58
N PRO A 63 -21.44 1.61 6.30
CA PRO A 63 -21.05 2.94 5.86
C PRO A 63 -19.99 3.59 6.78
N GLY A 64 -18.77 3.74 6.27
CA GLY A 64 -17.64 4.34 6.97
C GLY A 64 -16.93 3.45 8.01
N GLN A 65 -17.32 2.18 8.13
CA GLN A 65 -16.66 1.18 9.00
C GLN A 65 -15.83 0.20 8.18
N TYR A 66 -14.54 0.11 8.52
CA TYR A 66 -13.56 -0.66 7.79
C TYR A 66 -12.80 -1.61 8.71
N TYR A 67 -12.40 -2.76 8.19
CA TYR A 67 -11.34 -3.58 8.76
C TYR A 67 -10.21 -3.78 7.74
N LEU A 68 -9.01 -4.07 8.24
CA LEU A 68 -7.85 -4.42 7.45
C LEU A 68 -7.86 -5.92 7.17
N ASP A 69 -7.90 -6.30 5.90
CA ASP A 69 -7.64 -7.67 5.49
C ASP A 69 -6.12 -7.90 5.44
N GLU A 70 -5.59 -8.49 6.51
CA GLU A 70 -4.17 -8.81 6.66
C GLU A 70 -3.65 -9.74 5.55
N ALA A 71 -4.46 -10.70 5.10
CA ALA A 71 -4.06 -11.64 4.06
C ALA A 71 -3.93 -10.93 2.71
N ARG A 72 -4.91 -10.09 2.38
CA ARG A 72 -4.89 -9.31 1.13
C ARG A 72 -3.80 -8.25 1.13
N GLU A 73 -3.57 -7.58 2.26
CA GLU A 73 -2.45 -6.64 2.39
C GLU A 73 -1.09 -7.34 2.26
N ALA A 74 -0.92 -8.54 2.83
CA ALA A 74 0.29 -9.34 2.69
C ALA A 74 0.54 -9.72 1.23
N GLU A 75 -0.48 -10.18 0.50
CA GLU A 75 -0.40 -10.51 -0.93
C GLU A 75 0.02 -9.28 -1.77
N LEU A 76 -0.63 -8.14 -1.54
CA LEU A 76 -0.29 -6.88 -2.22
C LEU A 76 1.13 -6.40 -1.88
N SER A 77 1.60 -6.62 -0.65
CA SER A 77 2.96 -6.25 -0.24
C SER A 77 4.03 -7.10 -0.93
N ARG A 78 3.78 -8.41 -1.10
CA ARG A 78 4.69 -9.32 -1.81
C ARG A 78 4.81 -8.92 -3.27
N PHE A 79 3.68 -8.67 -3.93
CA PHE A 79 3.66 -8.26 -5.33
C PHE A 79 4.44 -6.95 -5.55
N ARG A 80 4.34 -5.99 -4.63
CA ARG A 80 5.12 -4.75 -4.66
C ARG A 80 6.61 -4.98 -4.51
N HIS A 81 7.03 -5.83 -3.58
CA HIS A 81 8.44 -6.18 -3.42
C HIS A 81 8.99 -6.86 -4.67
N THR A 82 8.26 -7.82 -5.23
CA THR A 82 8.68 -8.52 -6.45
C THR A 82 8.84 -7.54 -7.62
N ILE A 83 7.88 -6.64 -7.82
CA ILE A 83 7.96 -5.61 -8.89
C ILE A 83 9.16 -4.68 -8.65
N MET A 84 9.37 -4.21 -7.42
CA MET A 84 10.50 -3.31 -7.09
C MET A 84 11.85 -3.98 -7.36
N ILE A 85 12.00 -5.25 -6.97
CA ILE A 85 13.21 -6.03 -7.22
C ILE A 85 13.39 -6.23 -8.72
N ALA A 86 12.34 -6.61 -9.45
CA ALA A 86 12.39 -6.78 -10.89
C ALA A 86 12.80 -5.47 -11.60
N LEU A 87 12.24 -4.33 -11.20
CA LEU A 87 12.61 -3.00 -11.73
C LEU A 87 14.06 -2.60 -11.42
N ALA A 88 14.62 -3.06 -10.30
CA ALA A 88 16.02 -2.79 -9.95
C ALA A 88 16.98 -3.69 -10.73
N ILE A 89 16.63 -4.97 -10.91
CA ILE A 89 17.50 -5.97 -11.56
C ILE A 89 17.48 -5.83 -13.08
N LEU A 90 16.31 -5.57 -13.68
CA LEU A 90 16.14 -5.52 -15.13
C LEU A 90 17.13 -4.58 -15.84
N PRO A 91 17.33 -3.31 -15.45
CA PRO A 91 18.29 -2.43 -16.10
C PRO A 91 19.74 -2.89 -15.89
N LEU A 92 20.04 -3.49 -14.73
CA LEU A 92 21.37 -4.05 -14.43
C LEU A 92 21.70 -5.23 -15.35
N ALA A 93 20.72 -6.12 -15.55
CA ALA A 93 20.82 -7.25 -16.46
C ALA A 93 20.96 -6.81 -17.92
N ILE A 94 20.15 -5.84 -18.37
CA ILE A 94 20.26 -5.26 -19.72
C ILE A 94 21.66 -4.66 -19.91
N TYR A 95 22.13 -3.84 -18.97
CA TYR A 95 23.46 -3.23 -19.02
C TYR A 95 24.57 -4.28 -19.12
N ALA A 96 24.51 -5.33 -18.30
CA ALA A 96 25.48 -6.41 -18.33
C ALA A 96 25.51 -7.14 -19.68
N ILE A 97 24.35 -7.43 -20.28
CA ILE A 97 24.25 -8.05 -21.60
C ILE A 97 24.86 -7.15 -22.68
N THR A 98 24.50 -5.86 -22.68
CA THR A 98 25.03 -4.89 -23.68
C THR A 98 26.52 -4.60 -23.55
N ARG A 99 27.12 -4.85 -22.38
CA ARG A 99 28.56 -4.70 -22.16
C ARG A 99 29.34 -5.96 -22.54
N LEU A 100 28.68 -7.11 -22.55
CA LEU A 100 29.29 -8.42 -22.83
C LEU A 100 29.25 -8.78 -24.32
N LEU A 101 28.27 -8.26 -25.07
CA LEU A 101 28.23 -8.25 -26.54
C LEU A 101 29.13 -7.15 -27.11
#